data_AF-A0A0Q8UNT6-F1
#
_entry.id   AF-A0A0Q8UNT6-F1
#
_cell.length_a   1.000
_cell.length_b   1.000
_cell.length_c   1.000
_cell.angle_alpha   90.00
_cell.angle_beta   90.00
_cell.angle_gamma   90.00
#
_symmetry.space_group_name_H-M   'P 1'
#
loop_
_entity.id
_entity.type
_entity.pdbx_description
1 polymer ?
#
loop_
_entity_poly.entity_id
_entity_poly.type
_entity_poly.pdbx_seq_one_letter_code
_entity_poly.pdbx_strand_id
1 'polypeptide(L)'
;MKPVEVAAEPGRFFDGGTDGPDPADRPDPASPPRIVLERVERGDVHRRTERFRLLRRVAYRDREYGVLLVPADLGGFESDLTSVPTIFTWLVPRTGRHLPPALLHDGLVHGPHEPASYLSEEGHVLDRVAADRVFRDAMRDTDTGPVRSWLVWSAVTLGTIRGGSTAWSKARHARYLATAIGTLLAITLLGVLATLDLFDVVDVLPWMGERPLLEELVGGLAAAVVVPLLLGLTWGRFAVAGCVSGIALAVLLHVTVVLALISLGYQAAEWVARRRPLAAAATAGVVLIALLALVILFIGPFR
;
A
#
# COMPACT_ATOMS: atom_id res chain seq x y z
N MET A 1 -2.86 27.61 -3.04
CA MET A 1 -4.06 26.95 -3.60
C MET A 1 -4.98 26.59 -2.46
N LYS A 2 -6.23 27.06 -2.46
CA LYS A 2 -7.23 26.57 -1.51
C LYS A 2 -7.45 25.08 -1.81
N PRO A 3 -7.33 24.15 -0.84
CA PRO A 3 -7.79 22.80 -1.04
C PRO A 3 -9.32 22.89 -1.09
N VAL A 4 -9.88 22.88 -2.30
CA VAL A 4 -11.30 22.54 -2.43
C VAL A 4 -11.38 21.09 -2.00
N GLU A 5 -12.02 20.85 -0.86
CA GLU A 5 -12.40 19.50 -0.48
C GLU A 5 -13.48 19.08 -1.48
N VAL A 6 -13.04 18.38 -2.52
CA VAL A 6 -13.91 17.94 -3.61
C VAL A 6 -14.76 16.78 -3.07
N ALA A 7 -16.08 16.97 -3.07
CA ALA A 7 -17.03 15.95 -2.69
C ALA A 7 -16.92 14.72 -3.61
N ALA A 8 -17.13 13.53 -3.04
CA ALA A 8 -17.16 12.28 -3.81
C ALA A 8 -18.32 12.33 -4.83
N GLU A 9 -18.05 11.91 -6.06
CA GLU A 9 -19.04 11.81 -7.12
C GLU A 9 -19.07 10.37 -7.65
N PRO A 10 -19.99 9.53 -7.12
CA PRO A 10 -20.20 8.19 -7.63
C PRO A 10 -20.59 8.25 -9.12
N GLY A 11 -19.93 7.45 -9.96
CA GLY A 11 -20.20 7.39 -11.41
C GLY A 11 -19.18 8.10 -12.31
N ARG A 12 -18.03 8.53 -11.76
CA ARG A 12 -16.92 9.04 -12.58
C ARG A 12 -16.11 7.95 -13.28
N PHE A 13 -16.23 6.71 -12.81
CA PHE A 13 -15.78 5.53 -13.53
C PHE A 13 -16.89 5.00 -14.43
N PHE A 14 -16.54 4.60 -15.64
CA PHE A 14 -17.46 4.03 -16.63
C PHE A 14 -16.76 3.02 -17.55
N ASP A 15 -17.54 2.36 -18.40
CA ASP A 15 -17.02 1.39 -19.36
C ASP A 15 -16.18 2.06 -20.44
N GLY A 16 -14.88 1.75 -20.49
CA GLY A 16 -13.94 2.29 -21.46
C GLY A 16 -13.92 1.55 -22.80
N GLY A 17 -14.70 0.48 -22.97
CA GLY A 17 -14.76 -0.27 -24.22
C GLY A 17 -13.52 -1.10 -24.54
N THR A 18 -13.38 -1.53 -25.81
CA THR A 18 -12.24 -2.29 -26.32
C THR A 18 -11.59 -1.62 -27.54
N ASP A 19 -10.56 -2.26 -28.09
CA ASP A 19 -9.91 -1.92 -29.37
C ASP A 19 -10.66 -2.46 -30.60
N GLY A 20 -11.77 -3.15 -30.38
CA GLY A 20 -12.53 -3.79 -31.44
C GLY A 20 -13.20 -2.78 -32.38
N PRO A 21 -13.42 -3.17 -33.65
CA PRO A 21 -14.14 -2.33 -34.61
C PRO A 21 -15.65 -2.25 -34.33
N ASP A 22 -16.18 -3.10 -33.44
CA ASP A 22 -17.59 -3.16 -33.11
C ASP A 22 -18.04 -1.87 -32.38
N PRO A 23 -19.04 -1.13 -32.90
CA PRO A 23 -19.60 0.03 -32.21
C PRO A 23 -20.12 -0.28 -30.80
N ALA A 24 -20.57 -1.52 -30.53
CA ALA A 24 -21.02 -1.94 -29.20
C ALA A 24 -19.89 -2.02 -28.17
N ASP A 25 -18.64 -2.01 -28.63
CA ASP A 25 -17.44 -2.04 -27.79
C ASP A 25 -16.78 -0.67 -27.60
N ARG A 26 -17.43 0.41 -28.01
CA ARG A 26 -16.94 1.77 -27.73
C ARG A 26 -17.09 2.15 -26.25
N PRO A 27 -16.34 3.16 -25.77
CA PRO A 27 -16.57 3.72 -24.44
C PRO A 27 -18.02 4.15 -24.26
N ASP A 28 -18.64 3.75 -23.15
CA ASP A 28 -20.02 4.10 -22.81
C ASP A 28 -20.07 4.78 -21.43
N PRO A 29 -20.17 6.13 -21.39
CA PRO A 29 -20.26 6.89 -20.15
C PRO A 29 -21.50 6.64 -19.30
N ALA A 30 -22.54 6.01 -19.85
CA ALA A 30 -23.75 5.67 -19.11
C ALA A 30 -23.66 4.30 -18.42
N SER A 31 -22.69 3.47 -18.82
CA SER A 31 -22.50 2.13 -18.28
C SER A 31 -21.45 2.11 -17.15
N PRO A 32 -21.68 1.32 -16.08
CA PRO A 32 -20.70 1.16 -15.01
C PRO A 32 -19.39 0.55 -15.54
N PRO A 33 -18.26 0.77 -14.87
CA PRO A 33 -16.97 0.24 -15.31
C PRO A 33 -16.99 -1.30 -15.35
N ARG A 34 -16.54 -1.87 -16.47
CA ARG A 34 -16.43 -3.32 -16.64
C ARG A 34 -14.97 -3.75 -16.67
N ILE A 35 -14.54 -4.44 -15.62
CA ILE A 35 -13.17 -4.96 -15.50
C ILE A 35 -13.17 -6.42 -15.95
N VAL A 36 -12.47 -6.70 -17.05
CA VAL A 36 -12.26 -8.06 -17.57
C VAL A 36 -10.76 -8.32 -17.61
N LEU A 37 -10.33 -9.36 -16.90
CA LEU A 37 -8.91 -9.66 -16.70
C LEU A 37 -8.59 -11.06 -17.21
N GLU A 38 -7.52 -11.18 -17.98
CA GLU A 38 -6.89 -12.45 -18.30
C GLU A 38 -5.67 -12.64 -17.40
N ARG A 39 -5.61 -13.77 -16.68
CA ARG A 39 -4.46 -14.13 -15.85
C ARG A 39 -3.33 -14.64 -16.75
N VAL A 40 -2.15 -14.04 -16.63
CA VAL A 40 -0.93 -14.38 -17.35
C VAL A 40 0.16 -14.75 -16.36
N GLU A 41 0.86 -15.85 -16.58
CA GLU A 41 2.02 -16.23 -15.77
C GLU A 41 3.33 -15.81 -16.46
N ARG A 42 4.15 -15.01 -15.77
CA ARG A 42 5.46 -14.53 -16.25
C ARG A 42 6.58 -15.14 -15.42
N GLY A 43 7.59 -15.72 -16.06
CA GLY A 43 8.81 -16.22 -15.43
C GLY A 43 9.10 -17.69 -15.73
N ASP A 44 10.19 -18.22 -15.17
CA ASP A 44 10.55 -19.63 -15.32
C ASP A 44 9.76 -20.52 -14.32
N VAL A 45 9.98 -21.83 -14.39
CA VAL A 45 9.33 -22.81 -13.49
C VAL A 45 9.62 -22.52 -12.01
N HIS A 46 10.71 -21.83 -11.68
CA HIS A 46 11.15 -21.55 -10.32
C HIS A 46 10.73 -20.17 -9.79
N ARG A 47 10.36 -19.22 -10.67
CA ARG A 47 9.91 -17.86 -10.32
C ARG A 47 8.75 -17.41 -11.21
N ARG A 48 7.60 -18.08 -11.06
CA ARG A 48 6.35 -17.60 -11.68
C ARG A 48 5.80 -16.41 -10.90
N THR A 49 5.60 -15.31 -11.62
CA THR A 49 4.89 -14.12 -11.14
C THR A 49 3.56 -14.02 -11.87
N GLU A 50 2.51 -13.72 -11.11
CA GLU A 50 1.17 -13.55 -11.65
C GLU A 50 1.01 -12.11 -12.15
N ARG A 51 0.52 -11.98 -13.39
CA ARG A 51 0.19 -10.72 -14.06
C ARG A 51 -1.22 -10.84 -14.64
N PHE A 52 -1.85 -9.70 -14.90
CA PHE A 52 -3.19 -9.64 -15.46
C PHE A 52 -3.23 -8.68 -16.64
N ARG A 53 -3.69 -9.18 -17.79
CA ARG A 53 -3.96 -8.37 -18.98
C ARG A 53 -5.40 -7.87 -18.92
N LEU A 54 -5.61 -6.58 -19.18
CA LEU A 54 -6.95 -6.03 -19.31
C LEU A 54 -7.49 -6.37 -20.69
N LEU A 55 -8.68 -6.98 -20.73
CA LEU A 55 -9.40 -7.26 -21.98
C LEU A 55 -10.43 -6.17 -22.32
N ARG A 56 -10.65 -5.24 -21.38
CA ARG A 56 -11.53 -4.09 -21.54
C ARG A 56 -10.97 -2.90 -20.77
N ARG A 57 -11.10 -1.70 -21.33
CA ARG A 57 -10.59 -0.48 -20.72
C ARG A 57 -11.45 -0.04 -19.54
N VAL A 58 -10.79 0.54 -18.56
CA VAL A 58 -11.42 1.34 -17.51
C VAL A 58 -11.31 2.81 -17.91
N ALA A 59 -12.44 3.50 -17.94
CA ALA A 59 -12.45 4.94 -18.17
C ALA A 59 -12.77 5.70 -16.88
N TYR A 60 -12.08 6.81 -16.67
CA TYR A 60 -12.26 7.68 -15.52
C TYR A 60 -12.32 9.14 -15.96
N ARG A 61 -13.36 9.84 -15.54
CA ARG A 61 -13.46 11.29 -15.72
C ARG A 61 -12.71 11.95 -14.58
N ASP A 62 -11.50 12.44 -14.81
CA ASP A 62 -10.80 13.30 -13.87
C ASP A 62 -11.33 14.74 -13.92
N ARG A 63 -11.12 15.51 -12.84
CA ARG A 63 -11.61 16.89 -12.74
C ARG A 63 -10.68 17.91 -13.39
N GLU A 64 -9.41 17.58 -13.59
CA GLU A 64 -8.38 18.45 -14.17
C GLU A 64 -7.98 18.00 -15.58
N TYR A 65 -7.92 16.68 -15.82
CA TYR A 65 -7.38 16.09 -17.06
C TYR A 65 -8.44 15.45 -17.98
N GLY A 66 -9.73 15.71 -17.71
CA GLY A 66 -10.82 15.18 -18.52
C GLY A 66 -10.94 13.65 -18.45
N VAL A 67 -11.27 13.02 -19.57
CA VAL A 67 -11.43 11.56 -19.63
C VAL A 67 -10.08 10.87 -19.87
N LEU A 68 -9.79 9.93 -18.99
CA LEU A 68 -8.60 9.06 -19.04
C LEU A 68 -9.05 7.61 -19.24
N LEU A 69 -8.51 6.93 -20.25
CA LEU A 69 -8.80 5.52 -20.53
C LEU A 69 -7.55 4.68 -20.34
N VAL A 70 -7.67 3.58 -19.59
CA VAL A 70 -6.59 2.63 -19.34
C VAL A 70 -7.03 1.20 -19.68
N PRO A 71 -6.24 0.44 -20.46
CA PRO A 71 -4.97 0.82 -21.08
C PRO A 71 -5.13 1.48 -22.46
N ALA A 72 -4.04 2.05 -22.98
CA ALA A 72 -3.96 2.51 -24.36
C ALA A 72 -3.95 1.37 -25.37
N ASP A 73 -3.35 0.23 -25.02
CA ASP A 73 -3.29 -0.99 -25.83
C ASP A 73 -3.63 -2.19 -24.95
N LEU A 74 -4.73 -2.89 -25.27
CA LEU A 74 -5.17 -4.08 -24.54
C LEU A 74 -4.26 -5.29 -24.77
N GLY A 75 -3.52 -5.33 -25.88
CA GLY A 75 -2.61 -6.43 -26.18
C GLY A 75 -1.33 -6.40 -25.33
N GLY A 76 -0.78 -5.21 -25.11
CA GLY A 76 0.51 -5.02 -24.45
C GLY A 76 0.47 -4.71 -22.95
N PHE A 77 -0.68 -4.28 -22.39
CA PHE A 77 -0.74 -3.86 -20.99
C PHE A 77 -0.94 -5.03 -20.01
N GLU A 78 -0.03 -5.15 -19.04
CA GLU A 78 -0.11 -6.09 -17.94
C GLU A 78 0.01 -5.35 -16.60
N SER A 79 -0.88 -5.68 -15.65
CA SER A 79 -0.92 -5.13 -14.29
C SER A 79 -0.75 -6.24 -13.26
N ASP A 80 -0.21 -5.92 -12.07
CA ASP A 80 -0.28 -6.82 -10.90
C ASP A 80 -1.47 -6.52 -9.97
N LEU A 81 -2.47 -5.80 -10.48
CA LEU A 81 -3.67 -5.27 -9.82
C LEU A 81 -3.35 -4.23 -8.77
N THR A 82 -2.63 -4.63 -7.73
CA THR A 82 -2.16 -3.73 -6.67
C THR A 82 -0.88 -4.32 -6.09
N SER A 83 0.24 -3.62 -6.26
CA SER A 83 1.55 -3.94 -5.72
C SER A 83 1.63 -3.80 -4.17
N VAL A 84 0.80 -4.54 -3.44
CA VAL A 84 0.81 -4.59 -1.96
C VAL A 84 1.69 -5.75 -1.50
N PRO A 85 2.72 -5.50 -0.66
CA PRO A 85 3.47 -6.58 -0.02
C PRO A 85 2.53 -7.53 0.74
N THR A 86 2.75 -8.84 0.63
CA THR A 86 1.83 -9.87 1.20
C THR A 86 1.53 -9.65 2.69
N ILE A 87 2.50 -9.15 3.46
CA ILE A 87 2.31 -8.86 4.88
C ILE A 87 1.28 -7.75 5.15
N PHE A 88 0.91 -6.94 4.15
CA PHE A 88 -0.07 -5.85 4.28
C PHE A 88 -1.40 -6.17 3.59
N THR A 89 -1.61 -7.39 3.06
CA THR A 89 -2.87 -7.75 2.40
C THR A 89 -4.05 -7.85 3.36
N TRP A 90 -3.80 -8.03 4.66
CA TRP A 90 -4.83 -7.93 5.70
C TRP A 90 -5.37 -6.50 5.87
N LEU A 91 -4.55 -5.48 5.54
CA LEU A 91 -4.91 -4.07 5.64
C LEU A 91 -5.55 -3.57 4.34
N VAL A 92 -4.93 -3.92 3.21
CA VAL A 92 -5.39 -3.57 1.86
C VAL A 92 -5.41 -4.84 1.02
N PRO A 93 -6.60 -5.45 0.77
CA PRO A 93 -6.68 -6.64 -0.06
C PRO A 93 -6.24 -6.33 -1.49
N ARG A 94 -5.86 -7.34 -2.29
CA ARG A 94 -5.45 -7.13 -3.70
C ARG A 94 -6.59 -6.74 -4.64
N THR A 95 -7.83 -6.97 -4.23
CA THR A 95 -9.04 -6.69 -5.01
C THR A 95 -10.09 -6.04 -4.13
N GLY A 96 -11.06 -5.37 -4.77
CA GLY A 96 -12.19 -4.73 -4.09
C GLY A 96 -12.52 -3.39 -4.72
N ARG A 97 -13.13 -2.50 -3.94
CA ARG A 97 -13.59 -1.17 -4.39
C ARG A 97 -12.47 -0.24 -4.87
N HIS A 98 -11.23 -0.50 -4.48
CA HIS A 98 -10.05 0.23 -4.90
C HIS A 98 -9.43 -0.31 -6.20
N LEU A 99 -9.94 -1.42 -6.75
CA LEU A 99 -9.38 -2.05 -7.95
C LEU A 99 -9.46 -1.14 -9.19
N PRO A 100 -10.59 -0.49 -9.54
CA PRO A 100 -10.61 0.40 -10.70
C PRO A 100 -9.61 1.57 -10.59
N PRO A 101 -9.51 2.27 -9.44
CA PRO A 101 -8.43 3.25 -9.23
C PRO A 101 -7.02 2.66 -9.34
N ALA A 102 -6.78 1.46 -8.82
CA ALA A 102 -5.45 0.84 -8.88
C ALA A 102 -5.05 0.52 -10.32
N LEU A 103 -5.95 -0.07 -11.11
CA LEU A 103 -5.75 -0.31 -12.53
C LEU A 103 -5.52 0.98 -13.32
N LEU A 104 -6.29 2.03 -13.00
CA LEU A 104 -6.09 3.36 -13.57
C LEU A 104 -4.68 3.87 -13.26
N HIS A 105 -4.24 3.81 -11.99
CA HIS A 105 -2.91 4.26 -11.58
C HIS A 105 -1.78 3.49 -12.28
N ASP A 106 -1.88 2.17 -12.37
CA ASP A 106 -0.91 1.33 -13.09
C ASP A 106 -0.76 1.75 -14.56
N GLY A 107 -1.84 2.16 -15.22
CA GLY A 107 -1.81 2.69 -16.58
C GLY A 107 -1.34 4.14 -16.69
N LEU A 108 -1.48 4.94 -15.64
CA LEU A 108 -0.99 6.34 -15.63
C LEU A 108 0.50 6.45 -15.31
N VAL A 109 1.07 5.46 -14.62
CA VAL A 109 2.48 5.45 -14.26
C VAL A 109 3.32 4.87 -15.39
N HIS A 110 4.19 5.69 -15.96
CA HIS A 110 5.17 5.27 -16.97
C HIS A 110 6.56 5.88 -16.69
N GLY A 111 7.61 5.20 -17.15
CA GLY A 111 8.97 5.71 -17.11
C GLY A 111 9.23 6.89 -18.08
N PRO A 112 10.37 7.59 -17.95
CA PRO A 112 10.71 8.72 -18.83
C PRO A 112 10.86 8.37 -20.32
N HIS A 113 11.11 7.10 -20.63
CA HIS A 113 11.32 6.59 -21.99
C HIS A 113 10.28 5.54 -22.38
N GLU A 114 9.25 5.36 -21.58
CA GLU A 114 8.14 4.45 -21.85
C GLU A 114 6.97 5.27 -22.40
N PRO A 115 6.29 4.78 -23.46
CA PRO A 115 5.08 5.41 -23.93
C PRO A 115 4.00 5.36 -22.84
N ALA A 116 3.13 6.37 -22.83
CA ALA A 116 1.96 6.35 -21.96
C ALA A 116 1.10 5.11 -22.25
N SER A 117 0.75 4.36 -21.21
CA SER A 117 -0.15 3.20 -21.29
C SER A 117 -1.61 3.59 -21.08
N TYR A 118 -1.96 4.86 -21.32
CA TYR A 118 -3.31 5.41 -21.25
C TYR A 118 -3.61 6.33 -22.43
N LEU A 119 -4.90 6.59 -22.65
CA LEU A 119 -5.39 7.61 -23.59
C LEU A 119 -6.01 8.76 -22.79
N SER A 120 -5.66 9.99 -23.15
CA SER A 120 -6.36 11.20 -22.68
C SER A 120 -7.12 11.79 -23.85
N GLU A 121 -8.43 11.98 -23.72
CA GLU A 121 -9.25 12.60 -24.77
C GLU A 121 -8.80 14.04 -25.08
N GLU A 122 -8.23 14.72 -24.09
CA GLU A 122 -7.73 16.09 -24.20
C GLU A 122 -6.21 16.14 -24.50
N GLY A 123 -5.55 14.99 -24.66
CA GLY A 123 -4.13 14.91 -25.02
C GLY A 123 -3.15 15.26 -23.88
N HIS A 124 -3.58 15.17 -22.62
CA HIS A 124 -2.72 15.45 -21.47
C HIS A 124 -1.64 14.37 -21.29
N VAL A 125 -0.43 14.81 -20.92
CA VAL A 125 0.67 13.93 -20.49
C VAL A 125 0.94 14.15 -19.01
N LEU A 126 0.54 13.17 -18.20
CA LEU A 126 0.64 13.18 -16.75
C LEU A 126 2.04 12.72 -16.30
N ASP A 127 2.64 13.45 -15.37
CA ASP A 127 3.78 12.94 -14.61
C ASP A 127 3.29 12.03 -13.48
N ARG A 128 4.23 11.34 -12.83
CA ARG A 128 3.89 10.39 -11.76
C ARG A 128 3.14 11.03 -10.58
N VAL A 129 3.30 12.34 -10.38
CA VAL A 129 2.67 13.07 -9.28
C VAL A 129 1.24 13.44 -9.63
N ALA A 130 0.99 13.82 -10.88
CA ALA A 130 -0.34 13.97 -11.42
C ALA A 130 -1.09 12.63 -11.36
N ALA A 131 -0.43 11.51 -11.71
CA ALA A 131 -1.01 10.17 -11.57
C ALA A 131 -1.40 9.86 -10.11
N ASP A 132 -0.54 10.15 -9.13
CA ASP A 132 -0.87 9.97 -7.71
C ASP A 132 -2.05 10.86 -7.26
N ARG A 133 -2.18 12.09 -7.81
CA ARG A 133 -3.35 12.96 -7.53
C ARG A 133 -4.62 12.34 -8.09
N VAL A 134 -4.61 11.97 -9.37
CA VAL A 134 -5.75 11.32 -10.04
C VAL A 134 -6.17 10.08 -9.28
N PHE A 135 -5.21 9.25 -8.85
CA PHE A 135 -5.48 8.07 -8.06
C PHE A 135 -6.14 8.37 -6.72
N ARG A 136 -5.68 9.39 -5.98
CA ARG A 136 -6.30 9.82 -4.72
C ARG A 136 -7.76 10.22 -4.91
N ASP A 137 -8.02 11.00 -5.94
CA ASP A 137 -9.35 11.54 -6.21
C ASP A 137 -10.27 10.41 -6.71
N ALA A 138 -9.76 9.54 -7.59
CA ALA A 138 -10.45 8.33 -8.06
C ALA A 138 -10.80 7.37 -6.92
N MET A 139 -9.92 7.22 -5.92
CA MET A 139 -10.19 6.42 -4.72
C MET A 139 -11.32 6.99 -3.84
N ARG A 140 -11.58 8.30 -3.91
CA ARG A 140 -12.70 8.95 -3.21
C ARG A 140 -14.01 8.85 -3.99
N ASP A 141 -13.92 8.78 -5.31
CA ASP A 141 -15.07 8.57 -6.19
C ASP A 141 -15.53 7.10 -6.26
N THR A 142 -14.82 6.20 -5.56
CA THR A 142 -15.30 4.85 -5.23
C THR A 142 -15.71 4.75 -3.76
N ASP A 143 -16.42 3.68 -3.40
CA ASP A 143 -16.81 3.35 -2.01
C ASP A 143 -15.63 2.96 -1.09
N THR A 144 -14.41 3.44 -1.39
CA THR A 144 -13.25 3.16 -0.55
C THR A 144 -13.21 4.11 0.65
N GLY A 145 -13.22 3.55 1.86
CA GLY A 145 -13.23 4.33 3.09
C GLY A 145 -12.05 5.31 3.20
N PRO A 146 -12.25 6.50 3.79
CA PRO A 146 -11.31 7.62 3.70
C PRO A 146 -9.93 7.29 4.28
N VAL A 147 -9.88 6.57 5.40
CA VAL A 147 -8.62 6.15 6.03
C VAL A 147 -7.81 5.25 5.08
N ARG A 148 -8.47 4.27 4.45
CA ARG A 148 -7.82 3.38 3.48
C ARG A 148 -7.32 4.15 2.27
N SER A 149 -8.14 5.06 1.72
CA SER A 149 -7.73 5.87 0.57
C SER A 149 -6.49 6.71 0.87
N TRP A 150 -6.39 7.30 2.08
CA TRP A 150 -5.20 8.03 2.51
C TRP A 150 -3.98 7.14 2.70
N LEU A 151 -4.13 5.95 3.30
CA LEU A 151 -3.04 4.98 3.47
C LEU A 151 -2.48 4.53 2.12
N VAL A 152 -3.35 4.09 1.21
CA VAL A 152 -2.94 3.61 -0.13
C VAL A 152 -2.32 4.74 -0.94
N TRP A 153 -2.92 5.93 -0.92
CA TRP A 153 -2.34 7.11 -1.59
C TRP A 153 -0.96 7.48 -1.07
N SER A 154 -0.75 7.39 0.24
CA SER A 154 0.56 7.70 0.85
C SER A 154 1.62 6.67 0.45
N ALA A 155 1.22 5.40 0.31
CA ALA A 155 2.09 4.34 -0.19
C ALA A 155 2.51 4.55 -1.65
N VAL A 156 1.59 4.92 -2.56
CA VAL A 156 1.98 5.22 -3.95
C VAL A 156 2.83 6.49 -4.05
N THR A 157 2.56 7.50 -3.21
CA THR A 157 3.39 8.71 -3.11
C THR A 157 4.81 8.38 -2.68
N LEU A 158 4.98 7.44 -1.73
CA LEU A 158 6.29 6.89 -1.35
C LEU A 158 6.97 6.18 -2.52
N GLY A 159 6.20 5.40 -3.31
CA GLY A 159 6.66 4.80 -4.56
C GLY A 159 7.18 5.84 -5.56
N THR A 160 6.48 6.98 -5.66
CA THR A 160 6.89 8.13 -6.49
C THR A 160 8.11 8.84 -5.95
N ILE A 161 8.26 9.01 -4.63
CA ILE A 161 9.48 9.55 -4.02
C ILE A 161 10.68 8.62 -4.30
N ARG A 162 10.47 7.30 -4.23
CA ARG A 162 11.50 6.30 -4.52
C ARG A 162 11.90 6.30 -6.00
N GLY A 163 10.92 6.21 -6.91
CA GLY A 163 11.14 6.10 -8.35
C GLY A 163 11.49 7.42 -9.03
N GLY A 164 11.11 8.55 -8.44
CA GLY A 164 11.21 9.87 -9.04
C GLY A 164 10.01 10.22 -9.93
N SER A 165 9.94 11.48 -10.33
CA SER A 165 9.04 11.97 -11.38
C SER A 165 9.88 12.60 -12.49
N THR A 166 9.40 12.50 -13.74
CA THR A 166 9.98 13.18 -14.92
C THR A 166 10.12 14.69 -14.74
N ALA A 167 9.28 15.30 -13.89
CA ALA A 167 9.32 16.72 -13.57
C ALA A 167 10.40 17.12 -12.54
N TRP A 168 11.20 16.19 -12.00
CA TRP A 168 12.16 16.47 -10.94
C TRP A 168 13.60 16.52 -11.44
N SER A 169 14.36 17.50 -10.95
CA SER A 169 15.82 17.44 -11.05
C SER A 169 16.39 16.39 -10.09
N LYS A 170 17.60 15.88 -10.37
CA LYS A 170 18.31 14.92 -9.51
C LYS A 170 18.45 15.42 -8.06
N ALA A 171 18.76 16.71 -7.87
CA ALA A 171 18.87 17.31 -6.55
C ALA A 171 17.53 17.34 -5.79
N ARG A 172 16.44 17.65 -6.49
CA ARG A 172 15.09 17.63 -5.91
C ARG A 172 14.67 16.22 -5.52
N HIS A 173 14.93 15.24 -6.39
CA HIS A 173 14.66 13.83 -6.11
C HIS A 173 15.46 13.34 -4.91
N ALA A 174 16.77 13.58 -4.88
CA ALA A 174 17.63 13.22 -3.75
C ALA A 174 17.17 13.84 -2.44
N ARG A 175 16.74 15.10 -2.44
CA ARG A 175 16.16 15.75 -1.25
C ARG A 175 14.90 15.04 -0.77
N TYR A 176 13.93 14.76 -1.64
CA TYR A 176 12.71 14.06 -1.24
C TYR A 176 13.01 12.66 -0.69
N LEU A 177 13.92 11.94 -1.33
CA LEU A 177 14.33 10.61 -0.91
C LEU A 177 15.03 10.65 0.46
N ALA A 178 15.98 11.57 0.65
CA ALA A 178 16.69 11.74 1.91
C ALA A 178 15.74 12.13 3.06
N THR A 179 14.81 13.05 2.83
CA THR A 179 13.80 13.43 3.82
C THR A 179 12.89 12.24 4.15
N ALA A 180 12.40 11.51 3.15
CA ALA A 180 11.53 10.36 3.40
C ALA A 180 12.26 9.25 4.18
N ILE A 181 13.48 8.89 3.78
CA ILE A 181 14.29 7.88 4.48
C ILE A 181 14.60 8.34 5.91
N GLY A 182 15.10 9.57 6.07
CA GLY A 182 15.48 10.10 7.39
C GLY A 182 14.31 10.14 8.36
N THR A 183 13.12 10.57 7.91
CA THR A 183 11.93 10.61 8.74
C THR A 183 11.40 9.22 9.09
N LEU A 184 11.32 8.29 8.13
CA LEU A 184 10.87 6.92 8.39
C LEU A 184 11.83 6.16 9.32
N LEU A 185 13.14 6.36 9.17
CA LEU A 185 14.14 5.79 10.07
C LEU A 185 14.03 6.36 11.48
N ALA A 186 13.86 7.68 11.62
CA ALA A 186 13.67 8.32 12.92
C ALA A 186 12.42 7.78 13.64
N ILE A 187 11.30 7.65 12.92
CA ILE A 187 10.06 7.09 13.48
C ILE A 187 10.25 5.63 13.89
N THR A 188 10.93 4.83 13.05
CA THR A 188 11.21 3.42 13.37
C THR A 188 12.07 3.30 14.62
N LEU A 189 13.15 4.09 14.71
CA LEU A 189 14.04 4.09 15.86
C LEU A 189 13.31 4.50 17.14
N LEU A 190 12.51 5.57 17.08
CA LEU A 190 11.69 6.00 18.22
C LEU A 190 10.67 4.95 18.63
N GLY A 191 10.04 4.26 17.67
CA GLY A 191 9.12 3.16 17.97
C GLY A 191 9.82 1.97 18.64
N VAL A 192 11.05 1.64 18.22
CA VAL A 192 11.87 0.62 18.89
C VAL A 192 12.23 1.05 20.31
N LEU A 193 12.71 2.29 20.50
CA LEU A 193 13.02 2.82 21.82
C LEU A 193 11.78 2.83 22.72
N ALA A 194 10.62 3.24 22.23
CA ALA A 194 9.36 3.22 22.97
C ALA A 194 8.95 1.80 23.38
N THR A 195 9.29 0.80 22.57
CA THR A 195 9.04 -0.60 22.95
C THR A 195 9.94 -1.04 24.08
N LEU A 196 11.23 -0.67 24.01
CA LEU A 196 12.20 -1.03 25.04
C LEU A 196 11.90 -0.31 26.36
N ASP A 197 11.45 0.95 26.29
CA ASP A 197 11.01 1.76 27.43
C ASP A 197 9.79 1.10 28.11
N LEU A 198 8.79 0.69 27.33
CA LEU A 198 7.59 -0.05 27.82
C LEU A 198 7.87 -1.38 28.52
N PHE A 199 9.05 -1.94 28.32
CA PHE A 199 9.50 -3.17 29.00
C PHE A 199 10.58 -2.90 30.05
N ASP A 200 10.76 -1.64 30.47
CA ASP A 200 11.74 -1.18 31.45
C ASP A 200 13.19 -1.58 31.09
N VAL A 201 13.49 -1.74 29.80
CA VAL A 201 14.85 -2.09 29.33
C VAL A 201 15.73 -0.86 29.21
N VAL A 202 15.12 0.29 28.87
CA VAL A 202 15.77 1.61 28.75
C VAL A 202 14.85 2.68 29.32
N ASP A 203 15.39 3.81 29.76
CA ASP A 203 14.62 5.01 30.14
C ASP A 203 15.25 6.21 29.43
N VAL A 204 14.90 6.38 28.15
CA VAL A 204 15.49 7.42 27.29
C VAL A 204 14.46 8.35 26.68
N LEU A 205 13.17 7.97 26.72
CA LEU A 205 12.11 8.77 26.12
C LEU A 205 11.45 9.66 27.19
N PRO A 206 11.59 10.99 27.10
CA PRO A 206 11.13 11.89 28.16
C PRO A 206 9.61 11.91 28.38
N TRP A 207 8.83 11.34 27.45
CA TRP A 207 7.37 11.23 27.52
C TRP A 207 6.86 9.86 28.01
N MET A 208 7.75 8.86 28.16
CA MET A 208 7.45 7.54 28.74
C MET A 208 8.08 7.51 30.13
N GLY A 209 9.28 6.95 30.30
CA GLY A 209 10.03 6.99 31.56
C GLY A 209 9.28 6.41 32.75
N GLU A 210 9.81 6.61 33.96
CA GLU A 210 9.25 6.03 35.20
C GLU A 210 7.87 6.65 35.56
N ARG A 211 6.80 6.11 34.95
CA ARG A 211 5.42 6.56 35.09
C ARG A 211 4.47 5.36 35.23
N PRO A 212 3.25 5.56 35.75
CA PRO A 212 2.22 4.53 35.70
C PRO A 212 1.95 4.09 34.25
N LEU A 213 1.76 2.79 34.03
CA LEU A 213 1.54 2.18 32.71
C LEU A 213 0.55 2.94 31.81
N LEU A 214 -0.56 3.45 32.37
CA LEU A 214 -1.54 4.21 31.58
C LEU A 214 -0.97 5.53 31.04
N GLU A 215 -0.22 6.27 31.85
CA GLU A 215 0.41 7.53 31.43
C GLU A 215 1.48 7.27 30.38
N GLU A 216 2.24 6.19 30.55
CA GLU A 216 3.26 5.75 29.62
C GLU A 216 2.67 5.37 28.26
N LEU A 217 1.58 4.59 28.24
CA LEU A 217 0.85 4.23 27.02
C LEU A 217 0.25 5.46 26.33
N VAL A 218 -0.31 6.40 27.09
CA VAL A 218 -0.85 7.65 26.54
C VAL A 218 0.27 8.52 25.99
N GLY A 219 1.39 8.64 26.70
CA GLY A 219 2.57 9.38 26.24
C GLY A 219 3.18 8.79 24.97
N GLY A 220 3.34 7.46 24.93
CA GLY A 220 3.80 6.73 23.75
C GLY A 220 2.87 6.91 22.55
N LEU A 221 1.55 6.77 22.74
CA LEU A 221 0.57 6.99 21.67
C LEU A 221 0.55 8.45 21.19
N ALA A 222 0.64 9.42 22.10
CA ALA A 222 0.71 10.84 21.75
C ALA A 222 1.96 11.13 20.91
N ALA A 223 3.12 10.61 21.30
CA ALA A 223 4.36 10.73 20.53
C ALA A 223 4.26 10.04 19.16
N ALA A 224 3.62 8.88 19.08
CA ALA A 224 3.36 8.15 17.84
C ALA A 224 2.45 8.89 16.85
N VAL A 225 1.75 9.94 17.29
CA VAL A 225 0.97 10.83 16.42
C VAL A 225 1.71 12.15 16.18
N VAL A 226 2.13 12.83 17.24
CA VAL A 226 2.71 14.18 17.16
C VAL A 226 4.06 14.18 16.44
N VAL A 227 4.95 13.24 16.74
CA VAL A 227 6.29 13.21 16.13
C VAL A 227 6.18 12.96 14.61
N PRO A 228 5.41 11.96 14.11
CA PRO A 228 5.19 11.81 12.69
C PRO A 228 4.52 13.00 12.00
N LEU A 229 3.59 13.70 12.67
CA LEU A 229 2.98 14.90 12.11
C LEU A 229 4.05 15.98 11.86
N LEU A 230 4.88 16.27 12.86
CA LEU A 230 5.94 17.28 12.77
C LEU A 230 6.99 16.90 11.71
N LEU A 231 7.44 15.65 11.72
CA LEU A 231 8.38 15.14 10.72
C LEU A 231 7.77 15.15 9.31
N GLY A 232 6.48 14.83 9.18
CA GLY A 232 5.75 14.85 7.92
C GLY A 232 5.76 16.24 7.26
N LEU A 233 5.67 17.33 8.03
CA LEU A 233 5.73 18.69 7.50
C LEU A 233 7.03 18.98 6.71
N THR A 234 8.13 18.30 7.04
CA THR A 234 9.42 18.47 6.33
C THR A 234 9.38 17.99 4.88
N TRP A 235 8.37 17.21 4.49
CA TRP A 235 8.19 16.70 3.14
C TRP A 235 7.67 17.76 2.15
N GLY A 236 7.37 18.97 2.63
CA GLY A 236 6.92 20.10 1.82
C GLY A 236 5.58 19.78 1.14
N ARG A 237 5.55 19.72 -0.19
CA ARG A 237 4.31 19.42 -0.93
C ARG A 237 3.71 18.04 -0.63
N PHE A 238 4.52 17.11 -0.10
CA PHE A 238 4.11 15.77 0.29
C PHE A 238 3.82 15.66 1.79
N ALA A 239 3.64 16.78 2.49
CA ALA A 239 3.47 16.79 3.94
C ALA A 239 2.37 15.84 4.44
N VAL A 240 1.21 15.81 3.76
CA VAL A 240 0.11 14.92 4.13
C VAL A 240 0.49 13.45 3.99
N ALA A 241 1.19 13.08 2.90
CA ALA A 241 1.66 11.70 2.71
C ALA A 241 2.70 11.33 3.77
N GLY A 242 3.60 12.25 4.13
CA GLY A 242 4.57 12.07 5.20
C GLY A 242 3.90 11.87 6.56
N CYS A 243 2.91 12.69 6.89
CA CYS A 243 2.11 12.57 8.12
C CYS A 243 1.40 11.21 8.19
N VAL A 244 0.65 10.84 7.15
CA VAL A 244 -0.11 9.58 7.13
C VAL A 244 0.82 8.37 7.16
N SER A 245 1.89 8.36 6.34
CA SER A 245 2.87 7.28 6.34
C SER A 245 3.56 7.13 7.68
N GLY A 246 3.94 8.25 8.30
CA GLY A 246 4.63 8.25 9.57
C GLY A 246 3.75 7.79 10.73
N ILE A 247 2.50 8.26 10.82
CA ILE A 247 1.53 7.80 11.83
C ILE A 247 1.25 6.31 11.63
N ALA A 248 0.99 5.90 10.39
CA ALA A 248 0.73 4.50 10.07
C ALA A 248 1.92 3.62 10.47
N LEU A 249 3.16 4.04 10.16
CA LEU A 249 4.36 3.34 10.57
C LEU A 249 4.48 3.27 12.10
N ALA A 250 4.33 4.39 12.82
CA ALA A 250 4.47 4.43 14.27
C ALA A 250 3.46 3.52 14.98
N VAL A 251 2.20 3.54 14.55
CA VAL A 251 1.11 2.75 15.15
C VAL A 251 1.15 1.27 14.74
N LEU A 252 1.55 0.98 13.50
CA LEU A 252 1.53 -0.38 12.96
C LEU A 252 2.89 -1.09 13.05
N LEU A 253 3.93 -0.45 13.58
CA LEU A 253 5.29 -1.01 13.64
C LEU A 253 5.28 -2.39 14.31
N HIS A 254 4.72 -2.47 15.52
CA HIS A 254 4.71 -3.70 16.32
C HIS A 254 3.90 -4.81 15.67
N VAL A 255 2.72 -4.48 15.15
CA VAL A 255 1.88 -5.43 14.41
C VAL A 255 2.64 -5.97 13.19
N THR A 256 3.35 -5.09 12.47
CA THR A 256 4.16 -5.47 11.31
C THR A 256 5.31 -6.39 11.69
N VAL A 257 6.02 -6.10 12.79
CA VAL A 257 7.10 -6.96 13.30
C VAL A 257 6.56 -8.34 13.68
N VAL A 258 5.45 -8.40 14.41
CA VAL A 258 4.82 -9.67 14.80
C VAL A 258 4.40 -10.49 13.57
N LEU A 259 3.72 -9.87 12.61
CA LEU A 259 3.32 -10.55 11.38
C LEU A 259 4.52 -11.02 10.55
N ALA A 260 5.61 -10.26 10.54
CA ALA A 260 6.85 -10.62 9.85
C ALA A 260 7.49 -11.85 10.51
N LEU A 261 7.58 -11.88 11.83
CA LEU A 261 8.10 -13.03 12.59
C LEU A 261 7.25 -14.28 12.36
N ILE A 262 5.91 -14.16 12.39
CA ILE A 262 5.00 -15.27 12.09
C ILE A 262 5.21 -15.77 10.65
N SER A 263 5.30 -14.85 9.69
CA SER A 263 5.50 -15.19 8.27
C SER A 263 6.84 -15.90 8.03
N LEU A 264 7.92 -15.42 8.65
CA LEU A 264 9.24 -16.05 8.58
C LEU A 264 9.25 -17.42 9.25
N GLY A 265 8.58 -17.57 10.39
CA GLY A 265 8.41 -18.85 11.07
C GLY A 265 7.68 -19.87 10.20
N TYR A 266 6.59 -19.46 9.55
CA TYR A 266 5.88 -20.29 8.58
C TYR A 266 6.77 -20.67 7.39
N GLN A 267 7.48 -19.72 6.79
CA GLN A 267 8.38 -19.99 5.66
C GLN A 267 9.51 -20.95 6.04
N ALA A 268 10.06 -20.83 7.25
CA ALA A 268 11.06 -21.74 7.78
C ALA A 268 10.48 -23.14 8.00
N ALA A 269 9.29 -23.25 8.58
CA ALA A 269 8.60 -24.53 8.78
C ALA A 269 8.33 -25.23 7.44
N GLU A 270 7.82 -24.50 6.46
CA GLU A 270 7.57 -24.99 5.10
C GLU A 270 8.89 -25.42 4.41
N TRP A 271 9.97 -24.67 4.59
CA TRP A 271 11.29 -25.05 4.09
C TRP A 271 11.81 -26.34 4.72
N VAL A 272 11.65 -26.52 6.04
CA VAL A 272 12.02 -27.75 6.74
C VAL A 272 11.15 -28.91 6.28
N ALA A 273 9.84 -28.73 6.15
CA ALA A 273 8.92 -29.77 5.69
C ALA A 273 9.28 -30.28 4.29
N ARG A 274 9.62 -29.37 3.37
CA ARG A 274 10.03 -29.73 2.01
C ARG A 274 11.38 -30.45 1.95
N ARG A 275 12.32 -30.17 2.85
CA ARG A 275 13.67 -30.78 2.84
C ARG A 275 13.82 -31.99 3.75
N ARG A 276 13.09 -32.04 4.86
CA ARG A 276 13.20 -33.02 5.95
C ARG A 276 11.83 -33.28 6.58
N PRO A 277 10.94 -34.02 5.90
CA PRO A 277 9.54 -34.20 6.34
C PRO A 277 9.43 -34.90 7.70
N LEU A 278 10.32 -35.85 8.01
CA LEU A 278 10.35 -36.54 9.30
C LEU A 278 10.72 -35.59 10.46
N ALA A 279 11.68 -34.68 10.23
CA ALA A 279 12.06 -33.69 11.24
C ALA A 279 10.92 -32.69 11.47
N ALA A 280 10.24 -32.25 10.42
CA ALA A 280 9.07 -31.38 10.53
C ALA A 280 7.94 -32.05 11.33
N ALA A 281 7.65 -33.32 11.05
CA ALA A 281 6.62 -34.08 11.78
C ALA A 281 6.98 -34.25 13.27
N ALA A 282 8.25 -34.54 13.59
CA ALA A 282 8.72 -34.63 14.96
C ALA A 282 8.60 -33.29 15.71
N THR A 283 9.04 -32.18 15.10
CA THR A 283 8.91 -30.84 15.68
C THR A 283 7.45 -30.46 15.90
N ALA A 284 6.57 -30.72 14.92
CA ALA A 284 5.14 -30.47 15.06
C ALA A 284 4.51 -31.28 16.20
N GLY A 285 4.88 -32.56 16.33
CA GLY A 285 4.44 -33.42 17.43
C GLY A 285 4.87 -32.89 18.81
N VAL A 286 6.12 -32.45 18.95
CA VAL A 286 6.63 -31.84 20.20
C VAL A 286 5.85 -30.57 20.54
N VAL A 287 5.63 -29.68 19.57
CA VAL A 287 4.88 -28.43 19.79
C VAL A 287 3.44 -28.73 20.20
N LEU A 288 2.76 -29.67 19.55
CA LEU A 288 1.39 -30.07 19.90
C LEU A 288 1.30 -30.64 21.31
N ILE A 289 2.24 -31.51 21.71
CA ILE A 289 2.28 -32.07 23.07
C ILE A 289 2.52 -30.96 24.09
N ALA A 290 3.44 -30.03 23.83
CA ALA A 290 3.73 -28.91 24.71
C ALA A 290 2.53 -27.97 24.85
N LEU A 291 1.84 -27.65 23.74
CA LEU A 291 0.62 -26.84 23.76
C LEU A 291 -0.51 -27.55 24.53
N LEU A 292 -0.70 -28.84 24.32
CA LEU A 292 -1.69 -29.63 25.05
C LEU A 292 -1.39 -29.65 26.56
N ALA A 293 -0.12 -29.83 26.94
CA ALA A 293 0.30 -29.78 28.34
C ALA A 293 0.04 -28.40 28.95
N LEU A 294 0.34 -27.33 28.21
CA LEU A 294 0.09 -25.95 28.64
C LEU A 294 -1.42 -25.69 28.80
N VAL A 295 -2.24 -26.12 27.85
CA VAL A 295 -3.71 -26.05 27.95
C VAL A 295 -4.21 -26.82 29.17
N ILE A 296 -3.71 -28.03 29.45
CA ILE A 296 -4.09 -28.80 30.64
C ILE A 296 -3.65 -28.09 31.93
N LEU A 297 -2.48 -27.46 31.96
CA LEU A 297 -1.99 -26.68 33.10
C LEU A 297 -2.83 -25.42 33.36
N PHE A 298 -3.30 -24.74 32.30
CA PHE A 298 -4.07 -23.49 32.41
C PHE A 298 -5.60 -23.69 32.45
N ILE A 299 -6.13 -24.83 32.00
CA ILE A 299 -7.56 -25.22 32.10
C ILE A 299 -7.80 -26.19 33.28
N GLY A 300 -6.75 -26.84 33.78
CA GLY A 300 -6.81 -27.67 34.98
C GLY A 300 -7.34 -26.89 36.19
N PRO A 301 -7.98 -27.57 37.16
CA PRO A 301 -8.78 -26.94 38.19
C PRO A 301 -7.89 -26.23 39.21
N PHE A 302 -7.43 -25.02 38.88
CA PHE A 302 -7.05 -24.04 39.89
C PHE A 302 -8.33 -23.32 40.34
N ARG A 303 -9.09 -24.05 41.17
CA ARG A 303 -9.87 -23.51 42.27
C ARG A 303 -9.08 -23.75 43.55
#